data_AF-A0A7C2E8W4-F1
#
_entry.id   AF-A0A7C2E8W4-F1
#
_cell.length_a   1.000
_cell.length_b   1.000
_cell.length_c   1.000
_cell.angle_alpha   90.00
_cell.angle_beta   90.00
_cell.angle_gamma   90.00
#
_symmetry.space_group_name_H-M   'P 1'
#
loop_
_entity.id
_entity.type
_entity.pdbx_description
1 polymer ?
#
loop_
_entity_poly.entity_id
_entity_poly.type
_entity_poly.pdbx_seq_one_letter_code
_entity_poly.pdbx_strand_id
1 'polypeptide(L)'
;MYGLIKYRLAMVLLLGAGGLCGGGATPARFVAGCLCARLPWQESSMSVLAVRGGRPVRRKPFAPWPQYSAADLERLIRVVESRNWGGFPFPNSWARQFGARFAEMHGARYGVGVANGTVALQVALRAAGLGFGDEVIVPAYTWEGT
;
A
#
# COMPACT_ATOMS: atom_id res chain seq x y z
N MET A 1 -15.49 20.72 28.68
CA MET A 1 -15.07 19.38 29.16
C MET A 1 -14.37 18.66 28.02
N TYR A 2 -13.17 19.14 27.66
CA TYR A 2 -12.37 18.70 26.52
C TYR A 2 -10.98 18.35 27.04
N GLY A 3 -10.44 17.18 26.68
CA GLY A 3 -8.98 16.95 26.74
C GLY A 3 -8.46 15.88 27.69
N LEU A 4 -8.90 14.62 27.59
CA LEU A 4 -8.22 13.52 28.33
C LEU A 4 -8.21 12.13 27.67
N ILE A 5 -8.67 11.96 26.42
CA ILE A 5 -8.78 10.61 25.81
C ILE A 5 -7.68 10.28 24.78
N LYS A 6 -6.87 11.25 24.32
CA LYS A 6 -5.93 11.05 23.20
C LYS A 6 -4.53 10.47 23.54
N TYR A 7 -4.19 10.16 24.79
CA TYR A 7 -2.81 9.75 25.14
C TYR A 7 -2.59 8.27 25.52
N ARG A 8 -3.60 7.40 25.40
CA ARG A 8 -3.49 6.01 25.89
C ARG A 8 -3.13 4.94 24.83
N LEU A 9 -2.57 5.32 23.67
CA LEU A 9 -2.12 4.34 22.66
C LEU A 9 -0.70 4.59 22.11
N ALA A 10 0.14 5.32 22.86
CA ALA A 10 1.55 5.56 22.50
C ALA A 10 2.55 4.87 23.45
N MET A 11 2.10 3.87 24.24
CA MET A 11 2.92 3.24 25.28
C MET A 11 2.86 1.71 25.19
N VAL A 12 3.15 1.15 24.01
CA VAL A 12 3.49 -0.28 23.87
C VAL A 12 4.60 -0.43 22.82
N LEU A 13 5.80 0.04 23.17
CA LEU A 13 7.05 -0.40 22.55
C LEU A 13 8.19 0.17 23.39
N LEU A 14 8.76 -0.64 24.31
CA LEU A 14 10.16 -0.57 24.80
C LEU A 14 10.42 -1.37 26.09
N LEU A 15 10.03 -2.65 26.19
CA LEU A 15 10.51 -3.51 27.28
C LEU A 15 10.76 -4.95 26.80
N GLY A 16 12.03 -5.37 26.85
CA GLY A 16 12.52 -6.74 26.64
C GLY A 16 13.52 -6.83 25.48
N ALA A 17 14.77 -7.27 25.63
CA ALA A 17 15.48 -7.85 26.76
C ALA A 17 16.98 -7.54 26.61
N GLY A 18 17.60 -7.03 27.68
CA GLY A 18 19.05 -6.89 27.78
C GLY A 18 19.70 -8.25 28.08
N GLY A 19 20.60 -8.67 27.20
CA GLY A 19 21.53 -9.77 27.44
C GLY A 19 22.86 -9.24 27.98
N LEU A 20 23.24 -9.76 29.14
CA LEU A 20 24.48 -9.51 29.88
C LEU A 20 25.70 -10.13 29.18
N CYS A 21 26.82 -9.40 29.17
CA CYS A 21 28.22 -9.85 29.19
C CYS A 21 29.07 -8.57 29.24
N GLY A 22 29.89 -8.22 30.22
CA GLY A 22 30.64 -8.99 31.20
C GLY A 22 32.12 -8.63 31.07
N GLY A 23 32.63 -7.78 31.96
CA GLY A 23 34.07 -7.69 32.28
C GLY A 23 34.84 -6.45 31.81
N GLY A 24 35.53 -5.80 32.76
CA GLY A 24 36.73 -5.00 32.46
C GLY A 24 36.69 -3.54 32.91
N ALA A 25 36.91 -3.30 34.21
CA ALA A 25 37.06 -1.95 34.76
C ALA A 25 38.30 -1.22 34.23
N THR A 26 38.14 0.06 33.88
CA THR A 26 39.18 1.10 34.01
C THR A 26 38.50 2.47 34.07
N PRO A 27 38.83 3.35 35.04
CA PRO A 27 38.24 4.67 35.12
C PRO A 27 39.17 5.67 34.43
N ALA A 28 38.72 6.30 33.34
CA ALA A 28 39.42 7.48 32.85
C ALA A 28 38.48 8.42 32.08
N ARG A 29 38.15 9.51 32.79
CA ARG A 29 37.90 10.87 32.28
C ARG A 29 36.64 11.08 31.45
N PHE A 30 35.67 11.70 32.11
CA PHE A 30 34.74 12.66 31.52
C PHE A 30 35.49 13.59 30.57
N VAL A 31 35.32 13.38 29.26
CA VAL A 31 35.56 14.41 28.26
C VAL A 31 34.20 14.80 27.71
N ALA A 32 33.84 16.06 27.94
CA ALA A 32 32.69 16.70 27.33
C ALA A 32 32.82 16.59 25.80
N GLY A 33 31.94 15.79 25.20
CA GLY A 33 31.89 15.62 23.75
C GLY A 33 30.57 14.94 23.42
N CYS A 34 29.61 15.73 22.95
CA CYS A 34 28.35 15.24 22.45
C CYS A 34 28.64 14.28 21.28
N LEU A 35 28.66 12.97 21.55
CA LEU A 35 28.78 11.90 20.56
C LEU A 35 27.46 11.76 19.79
N CYS A 36 27.03 12.83 19.12
CA CYS A 36 26.26 12.67 17.90
C CYS A 36 27.28 12.30 16.82
N ALA A 37 27.76 11.05 16.87
CA ALA A 37 28.60 10.49 15.84
C ALA A 37 27.81 10.60 14.53
N ARG A 38 28.20 11.55 13.68
CA ARG A 38 27.83 11.53 12.26
C ARG A 38 28.29 10.17 11.78
N LEU A 39 27.35 9.26 11.55
CA LEU A 39 27.64 8.09 10.73
C LEU A 39 28.30 8.63 9.46
N PRO A 40 29.50 8.17 9.10
CA PRO A 40 30.10 8.57 7.85
C PRO A 40 29.15 8.05 6.77
N TRP A 41 28.33 8.94 6.21
CA TRP A 41 27.66 8.68 4.96
C TRP A 41 28.79 8.35 4.01
N GLN A 42 28.91 7.07 3.69
CA GLN A 42 29.90 6.58 2.76
C GLN A 42 29.59 7.28 1.45
N GLU A 43 30.39 8.30 1.14
CA GLU A 43 30.26 9.14 -0.04
C GLU A 43 30.61 8.26 -1.23
N SER A 44 29.66 7.41 -1.59
CA SER A 44 29.71 6.60 -2.79
C SER A 44 29.84 7.62 -3.91
N SER A 45 31.02 7.65 -4.55
CA SER A 45 31.35 8.57 -5.64
C SER A 45 30.12 8.81 -6.50
N MET A 46 29.57 10.02 -6.48
CA MET A 46 28.34 10.32 -7.21
C MET A 46 28.55 9.96 -8.67
N SER A 47 27.85 8.93 -9.16
CA SER A 47 27.87 8.60 -10.57
C SER A 47 27.25 9.76 -11.34
N VAL A 48 27.83 10.08 -12.50
CA VAL A 48 27.29 11.11 -13.37
C VAL A 48 25.83 10.74 -13.69
N LEU A 49 24.89 11.68 -13.50
CA LEU A 49 23.49 11.44 -13.81
C LEU A 49 23.34 11.08 -15.30
N ALA A 50 22.43 10.15 -15.60
CA ALA A 50 22.17 9.74 -16.98
C ALA A 50 21.79 10.93 -17.88
N VAL A 51 21.02 11.89 -17.35
CA VAL A 51 20.65 13.13 -18.05
C VAL A 51 21.84 14.05 -18.33
N ARG A 52 22.96 13.88 -17.61
CA ARG A 52 24.21 14.63 -17.79
C ARG A 52 25.29 13.81 -18.51
N GLY A 53 24.90 12.78 -19.26
CA GLY A 53 25.83 11.93 -20.02
C GLY A 53 26.43 10.76 -19.24
N GLY A 54 25.98 10.51 -18.00
CA GLY A 54 26.33 9.29 -17.28
C GLY A 54 25.63 8.05 -17.83
N ARG A 55 26.09 6.86 -17.41
CA ARG A 55 25.50 5.59 -17.87
C ARG A 55 24.09 5.41 -17.30
N PRO A 56 23.03 5.27 -18.14
CA PRO A 56 21.69 5.01 -17.65
C PRO A 56 21.61 3.70 -16.87
N VAL A 57 20.94 3.74 -15.71
CA VAL A 57 20.67 2.54 -14.89
C VAL A 57 19.82 1.54 -15.66
N ARG A 58 18.85 2.03 -16.46
CA ARG A 58 17.98 1.20 -17.29
C ARG A 58 18.28 1.43 -18.77
N ARG A 59 18.63 0.35 -19.47
CA ARG A 59 18.92 0.36 -20.91
C ARG A 59 17.78 -0.18 -21.78
N LYS A 60 16.87 -0.96 -21.18
CA LYS A 60 15.70 -1.51 -21.87
C LYS A 60 14.51 -0.56 -21.72
N PRO A 61 13.68 -0.36 -22.75
CA PRO A 61 12.45 0.43 -22.67
C PRO A 61 11.43 -0.21 -21.72
N PHE A 62 10.37 0.54 -21.36
CA PHE A 62 9.32 0.01 -20.48
C PHE A 62 8.49 -0.97 -21.29
N ALA A 63 8.00 -2.02 -20.63
CA ALA A 63 7.01 -2.88 -21.26
C ALA A 63 5.76 -2.04 -21.60
N PRO A 64 5.08 -2.33 -22.72
CA PRO A 64 3.83 -1.66 -23.04
C PRO A 64 2.77 -1.99 -21.99
N TRP A 65 1.81 -1.07 -21.85
CA TRP A 65 0.65 -1.20 -20.97
C TRP A 65 -0.60 -0.76 -21.74
N PRO A 66 -1.75 -1.46 -21.63
CA PRO A 66 -2.00 -2.67 -20.84
C PRO A 66 -1.42 -3.95 -21.46
N GLN A 67 -1.31 -5.00 -20.65
CA GLN A 67 -0.90 -6.33 -21.10
C GLN A 67 -2.11 -7.26 -21.17
N TYR A 68 -2.09 -8.21 -22.11
CA TYR A 68 -3.10 -9.26 -22.24
C TYR A 68 -2.44 -10.56 -22.70
N SER A 69 -3.15 -11.68 -22.52
CA SER A 69 -2.74 -13.03 -22.88
C SER A 69 -3.77 -13.72 -23.79
N ALA A 70 -3.40 -14.86 -24.39
CA ALA A 70 -4.33 -15.68 -25.16
C ALA A 70 -5.56 -16.11 -24.35
N ALA A 71 -5.39 -16.32 -23.04
CA ALA A 71 -6.48 -16.70 -22.15
C ALA A 71 -7.51 -15.56 -21.95
N ASP A 72 -7.10 -14.29 -22.10
CA ASP A 72 -8.01 -13.15 -22.00
C ASP A 72 -8.90 -13.04 -23.23
N LEU A 73 -8.34 -13.32 -24.42
CA LEU A 73 -9.09 -13.41 -25.66
C LEU A 73 -10.12 -14.54 -25.60
N GLU A 74 -9.73 -15.70 -25.10
CA GLU A 74 -10.63 -16.85 -24.92
C GLU A 74 -11.80 -16.50 -23.99
N ARG A 75 -11.54 -15.81 -22.86
CA ARG A 75 -12.59 -15.37 -21.93
C ARG A 75 -13.53 -14.36 -22.57
N LEU A 76 -12.99 -13.43 -23.35
CA LEU A 76 -13.79 -12.43 -24.05
C LEU A 76 -14.73 -13.08 -25.09
N ILE A 77 -14.22 -14.00 -25.90
CA ILE A 77 -15.02 -14.76 -26.87
C ILE A 77 -16.16 -15.51 -26.18
N ARG A 78 -15.86 -16.22 -25.08
CA ARG A 78 -16.88 -16.94 -24.29
C ARG A 78 -18.00 -16.01 -23.79
N VAL A 79 -17.67 -14.81 -23.32
CA VAL A 79 -18.67 -13.82 -22.88
C VAL A 79 -19.52 -13.35 -24.07
N VAL A 80 -18.87 -13.00 -25.19
CA VAL A 80 -19.55 -12.52 -26.40
C VAL A 80 -20.53 -13.56 -26.93
N GLU A 81 -20.07 -14.81 -27.10
CA GLU A 81 -20.88 -15.93 -27.61
C GLU A 81 -22.02 -16.31 -26.66
N SER A 82 -21.82 -16.16 -25.34
CA SER A 82 -22.87 -16.45 -24.35
C SER A 82 -24.07 -15.49 -24.44
N ARG A 83 -23.95 -14.35 -25.13
CA ARG A 83 -24.95 -13.26 -25.22
C ARG A 83 -25.41 -12.73 -23.84
N ASN A 84 -24.64 -13.01 -22.81
CA ASN A 84 -24.97 -12.73 -21.42
C ASN A 84 -23.96 -11.74 -20.85
N TRP A 85 -24.09 -10.49 -21.27
CA TRP A 85 -23.07 -9.46 -21.05
C TRP A 85 -23.28 -8.64 -19.78
N GLY A 86 -24.38 -8.87 -19.06
CA GLY A 86 -24.75 -8.09 -17.89
C GLY A 86 -25.66 -8.84 -16.94
N GLY A 87 -26.06 -8.15 -15.86
CA GLY A 87 -26.92 -8.69 -14.81
C GLY A 87 -26.16 -8.99 -13.52
N PHE A 88 -26.73 -8.56 -12.39
CA PHE A 88 -26.19 -8.78 -11.06
C PHE A 88 -26.96 -9.89 -10.38
N PRO A 89 -26.27 -10.96 -10.01
CA PRO A 89 -26.28 -12.17 -10.85
C PRO A 89 -27.66 -12.49 -11.46
N PHE A 90 -27.80 -12.46 -12.79
CA PHE A 90 -28.51 -13.46 -13.61
C PHE A 90 -28.66 -12.87 -15.03
N PRO A 91 -28.41 -13.65 -16.09
CA PRO A 91 -27.87 -15.01 -16.09
C PRO A 91 -26.34 -15.08 -15.87
N ASN A 92 -25.65 -13.95 -15.69
CA ASN A 92 -24.18 -13.90 -15.65
C ASN A 92 -23.59 -14.40 -14.32
N SER A 93 -22.49 -15.16 -14.38
CA SER A 93 -21.70 -15.61 -13.23
C SER A 93 -20.26 -15.09 -13.19
N TRP A 94 -19.76 -14.48 -14.28
CA TRP A 94 -18.37 -14.02 -14.40
C TRP A 94 -17.99 -12.99 -13.32
N ALA A 95 -18.86 -12.01 -13.06
CA ALA A 95 -18.63 -11.00 -12.02
C ALA A 95 -18.57 -11.61 -10.61
N ARG A 96 -19.40 -12.62 -10.33
CA ARG A 96 -19.38 -13.34 -9.04
C ARG A 96 -18.10 -14.16 -8.88
N GLN A 97 -17.69 -14.88 -9.93
CA GLN A 97 -16.45 -15.67 -9.91
C GLN A 97 -15.22 -14.78 -9.75
N PHE A 98 -15.18 -13.65 -10.46
CA PHE A 98 -14.13 -12.64 -10.29
C PHE A 98 -14.10 -12.13 -8.85
N GLY A 99 -15.24 -11.72 -8.29
CA GLY A 99 -15.33 -11.23 -6.91
C GLY A 99 -14.85 -12.25 -5.88
N ALA A 100 -15.22 -13.53 -6.03
CA ALA A 100 -14.77 -14.59 -5.14
C ALA A 100 -13.24 -14.80 -5.19
N ARG A 101 -12.65 -14.87 -6.39
CA ARG A 101 -11.19 -15.02 -6.56
C ARG A 101 -10.43 -13.78 -6.09
N PHE A 102 -10.98 -12.59 -6.33
CA PHE A 102 -10.39 -11.33 -5.89
C PHE A 102 -10.39 -11.24 -4.36
N ALA A 103 -11.47 -11.66 -3.70
CA ALA A 103 -11.55 -11.73 -2.24
C ALA A 103 -10.53 -12.70 -1.66
N GLU A 104 -10.43 -13.90 -2.24
CA GLU A 104 -9.44 -14.93 -1.85
C GLU A 104 -8.01 -14.38 -1.95
N MET A 105 -7.67 -13.71 -3.05
CA MET A 105 -6.36 -13.11 -3.26
C MET A 105 -6.00 -12.05 -2.19
N HIS A 106 -6.99 -11.35 -1.64
CA HIS A 106 -6.80 -10.31 -0.63
C HIS A 106 -7.05 -10.79 0.80
N GLY A 107 -7.40 -12.06 1.02
CA GLY A 107 -7.82 -12.58 2.32
C GLY A 107 -9.11 -11.96 2.86
N ALA A 108 -9.95 -11.41 1.98
CA ALA A 108 -11.24 -10.81 2.34
C ALA A 108 -12.36 -11.87 2.37
N ARG A 109 -13.37 -11.66 3.22
CA ARG A 109 -14.53 -12.56 3.30
C ARG A 109 -15.43 -12.47 2.06
N TYR A 110 -15.51 -11.29 1.44
CA TYR A 110 -16.38 -11.01 0.30
C TYR A 110 -15.65 -10.12 -0.71
N GLY A 111 -16.02 -10.27 -1.99
CA GLY A 111 -15.53 -9.40 -3.07
C GLY A 111 -16.68 -9.06 -4.01
N VAL A 112 -16.93 -7.77 -4.19
CA VAL A 112 -18.02 -7.24 -5.02
C VAL A 112 -17.42 -6.35 -6.09
N GLY A 113 -17.58 -6.75 -7.36
CA GLY A 113 -17.17 -5.94 -8.51
C GLY A 113 -18.16 -4.80 -8.73
N VAL A 114 -17.63 -3.59 -8.90
CA VAL A 114 -18.39 -2.37 -9.26
C VAL A 114 -17.76 -1.69 -10.47
N ALA A 115 -18.38 -0.63 -10.98
CA ALA A 115 -17.97 0.01 -12.22
C ALA A 115 -16.55 0.60 -12.20
N ASN A 116 -16.13 1.20 -11.07
CA ASN A 116 -14.80 1.82 -10.92
C ASN A 116 -14.46 2.06 -9.43
N GLY A 117 -13.24 2.54 -9.17
CA GLY A 117 -12.73 2.80 -7.81
C GLY A 117 -13.51 3.86 -7.03
N THR A 118 -13.92 4.96 -7.68
CA THR A 118 -14.71 6.01 -7.01
C THR A 118 -16.07 5.50 -6.55
N VAL A 119 -16.76 4.72 -7.38
CA VAL A 119 -18.02 4.06 -6.99
C VAL A 119 -17.78 3.05 -5.87
N ALA A 120 -16.65 2.34 -5.88
CA ALA A 120 -16.31 1.41 -4.80
C ALA A 120 -16.20 2.12 -3.45
N LEU A 121 -15.53 3.28 -3.41
CA LEU A 121 -15.40 4.09 -2.19
C LEU A 121 -16.75 4.64 -1.74
N GLN A 122 -17.56 5.19 -2.66
CA GLN A 122 -18.90 5.69 -2.32
C GLN A 122 -19.80 4.59 -1.74
N VAL A 123 -19.79 3.38 -2.33
CA VAL A 123 -20.56 2.24 -1.82
C VAL A 123 -20.03 1.80 -0.46
N ALA A 124 -18.71 1.77 -0.27
CA ALA A 124 -18.09 1.40 1.00
C ALA A 124 -18.47 2.36 2.14
N LEU A 125 -18.41 3.68 1.89
CA LEU A 125 -18.78 4.70 2.88
C LEU A 125 -20.27 4.63 3.23
N ARG A 126 -21.14 4.45 2.23
CA ARG A 126 -22.58 4.25 2.48
C ARG A 126 -22.85 2.96 3.26
N ALA A 127 -22.17 1.87 2.93
CA ALA A 127 -22.30 0.60 3.63
C ALA A 127 -21.76 0.65 5.06
N ALA A 128 -20.77 1.51 5.32
CA ALA A 128 -20.27 1.81 6.67
C ALA A 128 -21.21 2.70 7.50
N GLY A 129 -22.30 3.21 6.89
CA GLY A 129 -23.33 3.98 7.59
C GLY A 129 -23.05 5.48 7.70
N LEU A 130 -22.12 6.02 6.90
CA LEU A 130 -21.83 7.46 6.93
C LEU A 130 -23.01 8.28 6.42
N GLY A 131 -23.28 9.35 7.15
CA GLY A 131 -24.34 10.30 6.88
C GLY A 131 -23.85 11.74 6.80
N PHE A 132 -24.82 12.65 6.75
CA PHE A 132 -24.55 14.07 6.78
C PHE A 132 -23.97 14.48 8.14
N GLY A 133 -22.88 15.26 8.12
CA GLY A 133 -22.21 15.74 9.33
C GLY A 133 -21.09 14.84 9.84
N ASP A 134 -20.91 13.65 9.25
CA ASP A 134 -19.77 12.78 9.56
C ASP A 134 -18.49 13.29 8.89
N GLU A 135 -17.37 13.10 9.57
CA GLU A 135 -16.04 13.47 9.09
C GLU A 135 -15.21 12.23 8.74
N VAL A 136 -14.48 12.30 7.61
CA VAL A 136 -13.60 11.23 7.14
C VAL A 136 -12.17 11.77 7.03
N ILE A 137 -11.23 11.10 7.70
CA ILE A 137 -9.81 11.46 7.62
C ILE A 137 -9.21 10.82 6.37
N VAL A 138 -8.66 11.64 5.49
CA VAL A 138 -7.98 11.21 4.25
C VAL A 138 -6.56 11.78 4.18
N PRO A 139 -5.60 11.09 3.54
CA PRO A 139 -4.26 11.63 3.35
C PRO A 139 -4.29 12.87 2.45
N ALA A 140 -3.45 13.86 2.75
CA ALA A 140 -3.40 15.11 1.98
C ALA A 140 -2.83 14.95 0.56
N TYR A 141 -2.15 13.84 0.26
CA TYR A 141 -1.60 13.54 -1.06
C TYR A 141 -2.14 12.20 -1.55
N THR A 142 -3.14 12.26 -2.41
CA THR A 142 -3.82 11.11 -3.02
C THR A 142 -4.48 11.52 -4.33
N TRP A 143 -5.09 10.55 -5.02
CA TRP A 143 -5.96 10.84 -6.17
C TRP A 143 -7.27 11.50 -5.71
N GLU A 144 -7.78 12.46 -6.48
CA GLU A 144 -8.98 13.25 -6.16
C GLU A 144 -10.24 12.41 -5.87
N GLY A 145 -10.30 11.19 -6.41
CA GLY A 145 -11.42 10.26 -6.22
C GLY A 145 -11.38 9.43 -4.93
N THR A 146 -10.57 9.81 -3.94
CA THR A 146 -10.52 9.22 -2.58
C THR A 146 -11.58 9.85 -1.69
#